data_AF-A0A2G1DGF3-F1
#
_entry.id   AF-A0A2G1DGF3-F1
#
_cell.length_a   1.000
_cell.length_b   1.000
_cell.length_c   1.000
_cell.angle_alpha   90.00
_cell.angle_beta   90.00
_cell.angle_gamma   90.00
#
_symmetry.space_group_name_H-M   'P 1'
#
loop_
_entity.id
_entity.type
_entity.pdbx_description
1 polymer ?
#
loop_
_entity_poly.entity_id
_entity_poly.type
_entity_poly.pdbx_seq_one_letter_code
_entity_poly.pdbx_strand_id
1 'polypeptide(L)'
;MIIIPQTKGGVGKSTVAMQVIAPYLYKKHGKKIRYIEIDDENNDSRSFTRTEIVDKQMLGTNKLSDLDELMLMDDNHEIIVDVGGNKTSSLVLEEIKKVGSFGNVKWIIPLGDGELDGKNAIATMKKIRKIEENPEKNMIFALNRAISMEPDYIEEQFINFFGHKYLDSNSALYDFVKSPKYFPVKNDKIITMSRYLGSTVWEMAYNNTDFGTKAVQAKELGDVESARKYLFFRRIQTEAKDYVLGTLNRIFHDLDRWIEIKK
;
A
#
# COMPACT_ATOMS: atom_id res chain seq x y z
N MET A 1 1.23 -11.28 10.04
CA MET A 1 0.69 -9.90 9.92
C MET A 1 1.52 -9.02 8.99
N ILE A 2 0.92 -8.02 8.33
CA ILE A 2 1.62 -6.95 7.60
C ILE A 2 1.27 -5.59 8.22
N ILE A 3 2.28 -4.82 8.62
CA ILE A 3 2.11 -3.50 9.23
C ILE A 3 2.75 -2.44 8.33
N ILE A 4 2.04 -1.33 8.12
CA ILE A 4 2.47 -0.23 7.25
C ILE A 4 2.65 1.05 8.08
N PRO A 5 3.76 1.17 8.84
CA PRO A 5 3.98 2.33 9.69
C PRO A 5 4.62 3.49 8.90
N GLN A 6 4.13 4.71 9.11
CA GLN A 6 4.88 5.92 8.77
C GLN A 6 4.45 7.12 9.62
N THR A 7 5.42 7.76 10.27
CA THR A 7 5.20 8.92 11.15
C THR A 7 4.82 10.19 10.40
N LYS A 8 4.99 10.24 9.07
CA LYS A 8 4.55 11.36 8.24
C LYS A 8 3.22 11.07 7.53
N GLY A 9 2.32 12.05 7.53
CA GLY A 9 1.10 12.05 6.71
C GLY A 9 1.41 12.26 5.22
N GLY A 10 0.55 11.75 4.33
CA GLY A 10 0.63 12.07 2.90
C GLY A 10 1.67 11.31 2.06
N VAL A 11 2.48 10.42 2.64
CA VAL A 11 3.39 9.53 1.89
C VAL A 11 2.68 8.39 1.15
N GLY A 12 1.37 8.23 1.39
CA GLY A 12 0.50 7.23 0.76
C GLY A 12 0.50 5.84 1.41
N LYS A 13 0.48 5.77 2.74
CA LYS A 13 0.28 4.53 3.51
C LYS A 13 -0.95 3.75 3.04
N SER A 14 -2.12 4.38 3.10
CA SER A 14 -3.38 3.77 2.70
C SER A 14 -3.44 3.46 1.21
N THR A 15 -2.71 4.20 0.37
CA THR A 15 -2.53 3.85 -1.04
C THR A 15 -1.80 2.52 -1.18
N VAL A 16 -0.66 2.35 -0.51
CA VAL A 16 0.10 1.09 -0.54
C VAL A 16 -0.74 -0.05 0.06
N ALA A 17 -1.40 0.18 1.18
CA ALA A 17 -2.24 -0.79 1.85
C ALA A 17 -3.38 -1.28 0.94
N MET A 18 -4.18 -0.36 0.41
CA MET A 18 -5.41 -0.68 -0.32
C MET A 18 -5.19 -0.98 -1.80
N GLN A 19 -4.20 -0.39 -2.47
CA GLN A 19 -4.00 -0.58 -3.92
C GLN A 19 -3.02 -1.70 -4.24
N VAL A 20 -2.13 -2.04 -3.31
CA VAL A 20 -1.07 -3.03 -3.54
C VAL A 20 -1.28 -4.24 -2.65
N ILE A 21 -1.24 -4.05 -1.33
CA ILE A 21 -1.16 -5.18 -0.39
C ILE A 21 -2.48 -5.93 -0.25
N ALA A 22 -3.60 -5.21 -0.10
CA ALA A 22 -4.91 -5.83 -0.01
C ALA A 22 -5.27 -6.66 -1.26
N PRO A 23 -5.12 -6.15 -2.50
CA PRO A 23 -5.36 -6.96 -3.70
C PRO A 23 -4.42 -8.15 -3.84
N TYR A 24 -3.14 -7.98 -3.48
CA TYR A 24 -2.16 -9.07 -3.46
C TYR A 24 -2.60 -10.21 -2.56
N LEU A 25 -2.88 -9.89 -1.29
CA LEU A 25 -3.28 -10.88 -0.29
C LEU A 25 -4.64 -11.50 -0.63
N TYR A 26 -5.62 -10.71 -1.08
CA TYR A 26 -6.92 -11.23 -1.51
C TYR A 26 -6.76 -12.26 -2.63
N LYS A 27 -5.92 -11.97 -3.63
CA LYS A 27 -5.62 -12.90 -4.73
C LYS A 27 -4.95 -14.19 -4.22
N LYS A 28 -4.10 -14.10 -3.20
CA LYS A 28 -3.37 -15.25 -2.67
C LYS A 28 -4.21 -16.14 -1.76
N HIS A 29 -5.01 -15.54 -0.89
CA HIS A 29 -5.84 -16.27 0.07
C HIS A 29 -7.20 -16.68 -0.51
N GLY A 30 -7.69 -15.99 -1.54
CA GLY A 30 -9.02 -16.24 -2.11
C GLY A 30 -10.18 -15.84 -1.19
N LYS A 31 -9.91 -15.02 -0.16
CA LYS A 31 -10.89 -14.51 0.81
C LYS A 31 -10.60 -13.06 1.17
N LYS A 32 -11.58 -12.39 1.77
CA LYS A 32 -11.42 -11.02 2.28
C LYS A 32 -10.30 -10.95 3.31
N ILE A 33 -9.50 -9.90 3.23
CA ILE A 33 -8.36 -9.64 4.13
C ILE A 33 -8.81 -8.73 5.25
N ARG A 34 -8.41 -9.04 6.49
CA ARG A 34 -8.72 -8.16 7.61
C ARG A 34 -7.86 -6.91 7.50
N TYR A 35 -8.50 -5.75 7.44
CA TYR A 35 -7.84 -4.46 7.34
C TYR A 35 -8.15 -3.65 8.60
N ILE A 36 -7.11 -3.38 9.40
CA ILE A 36 -7.21 -2.62 10.64
C ILE A 36 -6.61 -1.25 10.41
N GLU A 37 -7.41 -0.21 10.57
CA GLU A 37 -6.98 1.18 10.53
C GLU A 37 -6.84 1.69 11.97
N ILE A 38 -5.66 2.21 12.29
CA ILE A 38 -5.36 2.82 13.59
C ILE A 38 -5.05 4.30 13.35
N ASP A 39 -6.05 5.17 13.45
CA ASP A 39 -5.85 6.61 13.34
C ASP A 39 -6.79 7.35 14.31
N ASP A 40 -6.22 8.25 15.12
CA ASP A 40 -6.96 9.11 16.05
C ASP A 40 -7.28 10.49 15.42
N GLU A 41 -6.58 10.88 14.35
CA GLU A 41 -6.62 12.23 13.76
C GLU A 41 -7.38 12.24 12.42
N ASN A 42 -7.27 11.19 11.60
CA ASN A 42 -7.98 11.10 10.32
C ASN A 42 -9.08 10.05 10.34
N ASN A 43 -10.33 10.49 10.25
CA ASN A 43 -11.44 9.65 9.80
C ASN A 43 -11.39 9.47 8.26
N ASP A 44 -10.28 8.95 7.71
CA ASP A 44 -10.15 8.69 6.26
C ASP A 44 -10.93 7.42 5.81
N SER A 45 -11.70 6.84 6.75
CA SER A 45 -12.66 5.74 6.58
C SER A 45 -13.76 5.98 5.52
N ARG A 46 -13.78 7.14 4.86
CA ARG A 46 -14.66 7.45 3.71
C ARG A 46 -14.13 6.95 2.37
N SER A 47 -12.85 6.61 2.26
CA SER A 47 -12.28 6.04 1.03
C SER A 47 -12.49 4.52 1.00
N PHE A 48 -12.68 3.95 -0.20
CA PHE A 48 -12.85 2.50 -0.40
C PHE A 48 -14.07 1.88 0.32
N THR A 49 -15.22 2.55 0.32
CA THR A 49 -16.45 2.08 1.00
C THR A 49 -17.19 0.96 0.27
N ARG A 50 -16.80 0.65 -0.97
CA ARG A 50 -17.44 -0.35 -1.85
C ARG A 50 -16.51 -1.49 -2.21
N THR A 51 -15.39 -1.61 -1.49
CA THR A 51 -14.43 -2.67 -1.73
C THR A 51 -14.94 -3.98 -1.14
N GLU A 52 -14.80 -5.07 -1.89
CA GLU A 52 -15.20 -6.42 -1.50
C GLU A 52 -13.99 -7.31 -1.21
N ILE A 53 -12.78 -6.75 -1.18
CA ILE A 53 -11.54 -7.52 -0.96
C ILE A 53 -11.02 -7.44 0.48
N VAL A 54 -11.57 -6.55 1.31
CA VAL A 54 -11.18 -6.38 2.71
C VAL A 54 -12.38 -6.29 3.64
N ASP A 55 -12.19 -6.77 4.86
CA ASP A 55 -13.07 -6.50 6.00
C ASP A 55 -12.41 -5.44 6.88
N LYS A 56 -12.92 -4.21 6.81
CA LYS A 56 -12.33 -3.06 7.50
C LYS A 56 -12.78 -2.93 8.94
N GLN A 57 -11.84 -2.62 9.82
CA GLN A 57 -12.06 -2.37 11.23
C GLN A 57 -11.24 -1.14 11.65
N MET A 58 -11.84 -0.25 12.44
CA MET A 58 -11.09 0.83 13.10
C MET A 58 -10.73 0.39 14.50
N LEU A 59 -9.47 0.55 14.87
CA LEU A 59 -8.96 0.27 16.21
C LEU A 59 -8.40 1.58 16.80
N GLY A 60 -9.02 2.05 17.88
CA GLY A 60 -8.54 3.23 18.59
C GLY A 60 -7.23 2.96 19.33
N THR A 61 -6.42 4.01 19.55
CA THR A 61 -5.12 3.87 20.26
C THR A 61 -5.24 3.43 21.72
N ASN A 62 -6.44 3.44 22.30
CA ASN A 62 -6.71 2.90 23.63
C ASN A 62 -6.85 1.38 23.68
N LYS A 63 -6.85 0.69 22.52
CA LYS A 63 -6.99 -0.77 22.40
C LYS A 63 -5.81 -1.43 21.69
N LEU A 64 -4.63 -0.81 21.73
CA LEU A 64 -3.46 -1.33 21.02
C LEU A 64 -2.98 -2.68 21.53
N SER A 65 -3.30 -3.06 22.77
CA SER A 65 -3.03 -4.39 23.31
C SER A 65 -3.74 -5.51 22.52
N ASP A 66 -4.84 -5.21 21.84
CA ASP A 66 -5.54 -6.18 20.99
C ASP A 66 -4.67 -6.59 19.78
N LEU A 67 -3.66 -5.79 19.43
CA LEU A 67 -2.69 -6.15 18.38
C LEU A 67 -1.78 -7.30 18.80
N ASP A 68 -1.47 -7.44 20.09
CA ASP A 68 -0.51 -8.45 20.57
C ASP A 68 -1.02 -9.87 20.25
N GLU A 69 -2.30 -10.13 20.53
CA GLU A 69 -2.95 -11.40 20.21
C GLU A 69 -3.02 -11.63 18.70
N LEU A 70 -3.42 -10.61 17.93
CA LEU A 70 -3.49 -10.70 16.47
C LEU A 70 -2.12 -10.96 15.85
N MET A 71 -1.08 -10.32 16.38
CA MET A 71 0.30 -10.54 15.97
C MET A 71 0.74 -11.96 16.25
N LEU A 72 0.45 -12.49 17.44
CA LEU A 72 0.80 -13.87 17.78
C LEU A 72 0.04 -14.90 16.92
N MET A 73 -1.21 -14.63 16.54
CA MET A 73 -2.05 -15.56 15.81
C MET A 73 -1.92 -15.51 14.28
N ASP A 74 -1.53 -14.37 13.69
CA ASP A 74 -1.50 -14.20 12.23
C ASP A 74 -0.17 -14.64 11.58
N ASP A 75 -0.02 -15.95 11.50
CA ASP A 75 1.11 -16.64 10.87
C ASP A 75 1.05 -16.70 9.33
N ASN A 76 -0.09 -16.30 8.73
CA ASN A 76 -0.32 -16.41 7.29
C ASN A 76 -0.49 -15.05 6.59
N HIS A 77 -0.23 -13.95 7.31
CA HIS A 77 -0.32 -12.58 6.78
C HIS A 77 -1.71 -12.19 6.27
N GLU A 78 -2.76 -12.60 6.98
CA GLU A 78 -4.17 -12.32 6.63
C GLU A 78 -4.67 -10.99 7.20
N ILE A 79 -3.82 -10.27 7.94
CA ILE A 79 -4.13 -8.99 8.57
C ILE A 79 -3.19 -7.91 8.04
N ILE A 80 -3.78 -6.81 7.57
CA ILE A 80 -3.09 -5.56 7.26
C ILE A 80 -3.40 -4.55 8.36
N VAL A 81 -2.37 -3.91 8.90
CA VAL A 81 -2.50 -2.79 9.84
C VAL A 81 -1.98 -1.51 9.19
N ASP A 82 -2.90 -0.60 8.87
CA ASP A 82 -2.60 0.75 8.39
C ASP A 82 -2.56 1.71 9.59
N VAL A 83 -1.37 2.27 9.83
CA VAL A 83 -1.12 3.06 11.03
C VAL A 83 -1.08 4.55 10.67
N GLY A 84 -1.94 5.33 11.33
CA GLY A 84 -2.03 6.78 11.24
C GLY A 84 -0.69 7.48 11.46
N GLY A 85 -0.61 8.72 10.98
CA GLY A 85 0.60 9.53 11.05
C GLY A 85 1.03 9.93 12.48
N ASN A 86 2.17 10.60 12.55
CA ASN A 86 2.65 11.34 13.72
C ASN A 86 2.75 10.50 15.01
N LYS A 87 1.97 10.89 16.02
CA LYS A 87 1.96 10.32 17.37
C LYS A 87 1.45 8.88 17.34
N THR A 88 0.44 8.59 16.53
CA THR A 88 -0.19 7.27 16.42
C THR A 88 0.82 6.20 15.99
N SER A 89 1.58 6.44 14.92
CA SER A 89 2.63 5.52 14.49
C SER A 89 3.72 5.29 15.55
N SER A 90 4.04 6.31 16.35
CA SER A 90 5.00 6.13 17.45
C SER A 90 4.42 5.29 18.59
N LEU A 91 3.15 5.49 18.94
CA LEU A 91 2.47 4.70 19.98
C LEU A 91 2.36 3.23 19.59
N VAL A 92 1.94 2.94 18.36
CA VAL A 92 1.85 1.56 17.86
C VAL A 92 3.21 0.86 17.90
N LEU A 93 4.28 1.52 17.45
CA LEU A 93 5.61 0.93 17.47
C LEU A 93 6.13 0.71 18.91
N GLU A 94 5.87 1.63 19.85
CA GLU A 94 6.26 1.43 21.24
C GLU A 94 5.42 0.34 21.93
N GLU A 95 4.15 0.15 21.54
CA GLU A 95 3.33 -0.96 22.05
C GLU A 95 3.89 -2.30 21.58
N ILE A 96 4.10 -2.45 20.27
CA ILE A 96 4.64 -3.67 19.68
C ILE A 96 6.02 -4.00 20.27
N LYS A 97 6.84 -2.99 20.57
CA LYS A 97 8.15 -3.17 21.19
C LYS A 97 8.10 -3.87 22.56
N LYS A 98 7.01 -3.75 23.31
CA LYS A 98 6.88 -4.38 24.63
C LYS A 98 6.83 -5.91 24.55
N VAL A 99 6.20 -6.43 23.50
CA VAL A 99 5.99 -7.87 23.30
C VAL A 99 6.89 -8.47 22.22
N GLY A 100 7.38 -7.63 21.30
CA GLY A 100 8.18 -8.04 20.16
C GLY A 100 7.33 -8.35 18.92
N SER A 101 8.01 -8.62 17.80
CA SER A 101 7.39 -8.89 16.50
C SER A 101 7.12 -10.37 16.21
N PHE A 102 7.50 -11.27 17.13
CA PHE A 102 7.40 -12.73 17.01
C PHE A 102 7.96 -13.33 15.70
N GLY A 103 8.75 -12.56 14.93
CA GLY A 103 9.29 -12.95 13.62
C GLY A 103 8.27 -13.10 12.49
N ASN A 104 6.97 -12.89 12.75
CA ASN A 104 5.87 -13.11 11.80
C ASN A 104 5.25 -11.81 11.27
N VAL A 105 5.73 -10.66 11.72
CA VAL A 105 5.36 -9.35 11.17
C VAL A 105 6.20 -9.02 9.93
N LYS A 106 5.53 -8.54 8.89
CA LYS A 106 6.16 -7.91 7.73
C LYS A 106 5.93 -6.41 7.77
N TRP A 107 7.00 -5.65 7.61
CA TRP A 107 7.01 -4.19 7.71
C TRP A 107 7.14 -3.58 6.32
N ILE A 108 6.19 -2.73 5.95
CA ILE A 108 6.24 -1.98 4.68
C ILE A 108 6.31 -0.50 5.02
N ILE A 109 7.42 0.14 4.65
CA ILE A 109 7.65 1.57 4.93
C ILE A 109 7.43 2.36 3.64
N PRO A 110 6.31 3.09 3.51
CA PRO A 110 6.07 3.95 2.36
C PRO A 110 6.85 5.27 2.47
N LEU A 111 7.35 5.75 1.33
CA LEU A 111 7.94 7.07 1.19
C LEU A 111 7.73 7.64 -0.22
N GLY A 112 7.65 8.96 -0.33
CA GLY A 112 7.79 9.68 -1.60
C GLY A 112 9.25 10.02 -1.89
N ASP A 113 9.46 10.84 -2.92
CA ASP A 113 10.76 11.34 -3.40
C ASP A 113 11.27 12.57 -2.63
N GLY A 114 10.45 13.18 -1.79
CA GLY A 114 10.84 14.35 -1.00
C GLY A 114 11.92 14.04 0.06
N GLU A 115 12.83 14.98 0.28
CA GLU A 115 13.92 14.85 1.26
C GLU A 115 13.41 14.50 2.68
N LEU A 116 12.38 15.20 3.14
CA LEU A 116 11.74 14.93 4.43
C LEU A 116 11.10 13.54 4.49
N ASP A 117 10.64 12.99 3.36
CA ASP A 117 10.04 11.65 3.33
C ASP A 117 11.11 10.59 3.60
N GLY A 118 12.31 10.76 3.02
CA GLY A 118 13.45 9.87 3.27
C GLY A 118 13.91 9.92 4.72
N LYS A 119 14.05 11.12 5.30
CA LYS A 119 14.40 11.30 6.72
C LYS A 119 13.40 10.61 7.66
N ASN A 120 12.10 10.71 7.37
CA ASN A 120 11.05 10.03 8.14
C ASN A 120 11.07 8.51 7.96
N ALA A 121 11.29 8.02 6.74
CA ALA A 121 11.45 6.58 6.48
C ALA A 121 12.65 6.00 7.23
N ILE A 122 13.79 6.69 7.26
CA ILE A 122 14.97 6.29 8.04
C ILE A 122 14.66 6.26 9.54
N ALA A 123 13.95 7.28 10.06
CA ALA A 123 13.56 7.31 11.48
C ALA A 123 12.62 6.14 11.84
N THR A 124 11.62 5.86 10.99
CA THR A 124 10.69 4.73 11.15
C THR A 124 11.43 3.39 11.10
N MET A 125 12.32 3.22 10.12
CA MET A 125 13.20 2.04 10.03
C MET A 125 14.04 1.85 11.31
N LYS A 126 14.66 2.91 11.81
CA LYS A 126 15.47 2.85 13.05
C LYS A 126 14.65 2.42 14.26
N LYS A 127 13.35 2.76 14.32
CA LYS A 127 12.43 2.26 15.35
C LYS A 127 12.12 0.77 15.15
N ILE A 128 11.80 0.35 13.93
CA ILE A 128 11.52 -1.06 13.61
C ILE A 128 12.73 -1.96 13.91
N ARG A 129 13.95 -1.51 13.61
CA ARG A 129 15.20 -2.25 13.95
C ARG A 129 15.42 -2.49 15.44
N LYS A 130 14.68 -1.81 16.33
CA LYS A 130 14.69 -2.04 17.78
C LYS A 130 13.65 -3.06 18.24
N ILE A 131 12.77 -3.51 17.33
CA ILE A 131 11.60 -4.38 17.58
C ILE A 131 11.75 -5.70 16.81
N GLU A 132 12.23 -5.60 15.57
CA GLU A 132 12.39 -6.70 14.64
C GLU A 132 13.80 -7.25 14.71
N GLU A 133 13.92 -8.55 14.98
CA GLU A 133 15.21 -9.25 15.06
C GLU A 133 15.86 -9.39 13.68
N ASN A 134 15.06 -9.60 12.62
CA ASN A 134 15.54 -9.83 11.27
C ASN A 134 15.01 -8.78 10.27
N PRO A 135 15.38 -7.49 10.44
CA PRO A 135 14.80 -6.40 9.66
C PRO A 135 15.07 -6.53 8.16
N GLU A 136 16.22 -7.07 7.75
CA GLU A 136 16.51 -7.29 6.32
C GLU A 136 15.63 -8.36 5.66
N LYS A 137 15.11 -9.30 6.45
CA LYS A 137 14.17 -10.32 5.98
C LYS A 137 12.74 -9.80 6.02
N ASN A 138 12.39 -9.01 7.02
CA ASN A 138 11.01 -8.66 7.35
C ASN A 138 10.62 -7.22 7.01
N MET A 139 11.49 -6.43 6.40
CA MET A 139 11.21 -5.05 6.00
C MET A 139 11.41 -4.82 4.50
N ILE A 140 10.51 -4.03 3.91
CA ILE A 140 10.59 -3.56 2.52
C ILE A 140 10.11 -2.11 2.43
N PHE A 141 10.65 -1.36 1.46
CA PHE A 141 10.25 0.03 1.21
C PHE A 141 9.30 0.13 0.00
N ALA A 142 8.24 0.91 0.14
CA ALA A 142 7.34 1.22 -0.96
C ALA A 142 7.64 2.62 -1.49
N LEU A 143 8.33 2.71 -2.63
CA LEU A 143 8.67 3.97 -3.30
C LEU A 143 7.45 4.50 -4.02
N ASN A 144 6.67 5.31 -3.32
CA ASN A 144 5.35 5.71 -3.76
C ASN A 144 5.40 6.96 -4.63
N ARG A 145 4.41 7.09 -5.52
CA ARG A 145 4.30 8.16 -6.51
C ARG A 145 5.43 8.20 -7.53
N ALA A 146 5.95 7.02 -7.90
CA ALA A 146 6.91 6.90 -8.99
C ALA A 146 6.30 7.39 -10.31
N ILE A 147 6.99 8.25 -11.07
CA ILE A 147 6.48 8.77 -12.34
C ILE A 147 6.65 7.71 -13.45
N SER A 148 7.76 7.00 -13.43
CA SER A 148 8.10 5.91 -14.35
C SER A 148 8.37 4.62 -13.59
N MET A 149 8.31 3.48 -14.28
CA MET A 149 8.70 2.16 -13.74
C MET A 149 10.07 1.69 -14.28
N GLU A 150 10.73 2.54 -15.07
CA GLU A 150 12.09 2.30 -15.57
C GLU A 150 13.10 2.44 -14.42
N PRO A 151 14.01 1.46 -14.21
CA PRO A 151 14.93 1.45 -13.08
C PRO A 151 15.75 2.73 -12.92
N ASP A 152 16.39 3.20 -14.00
CA ASP A 152 17.24 4.39 -13.97
C ASP A 152 16.45 5.63 -13.52
N TYR A 153 15.20 5.76 -13.97
CA TYR A 153 14.33 6.87 -13.58
C TYR A 153 13.92 6.78 -12.09
N ILE A 154 13.67 5.57 -11.58
CA ILE A 154 13.37 5.36 -10.15
C ILE A 154 14.57 5.79 -9.29
N GLU A 155 15.78 5.43 -9.69
CA GLU A 155 17.00 5.81 -8.97
C GLU A 155 17.19 7.33 -8.96
N GLU A 156 16.98 7.99 -10.11
CA GLU A 156 17.06 9.44 -10.23
C GLU A 156 15.95 10.18 -9.47
N GLN A 157 14.72 9.63 -9.45
CA GLN A 157 13.60 10.27 -8.75
C GLN A 157 13.79 10.18 -7.23
N PHE A 158 14.13 9.01 -6.69
CA PHE A 158 14.21 8.77 -5.25
C PHE A 158 15.63 8.98 -4.71
N ILE A 159 16.19 10.18 -4.91
CA ILE A 159 17.52 10.57 -4.39
C ILE A 159 17.60 10.41 -2.86
N ASN A 160 16.48 10.68 -2.17
CA ASN A 160 16.36 10.49 -0.72
C ASN A 160 16.50 9.01 -0.29
N PHE A 161 16.34 8.07 -1.22
CA PHE A 161 16.48 6.64 -1.01
C PHE A 161 17.84 6.15 -1.50
N PHE A 162 18.18 6.36 -2.78
CA PHE A 162 19.38 5.83 -3.44
C PHE A 162 20.64 6.69 -3.26
N GLY A 163 20.48 7.96 -2.92
CA GLY A 163 21.56 8.95 -2.96
C GLY A 163 21.86 9.40 -4.38
N HIS A 164 22.82 10.32 -4.54
CA HIS A 164 23.27 10.75 -5.85
C HIS A 164 24.75 11.11 -5.85
N LYS A 165 25.52 10.61 -6.82
CA LYS A 165 27.00 10.74 -6.88
C LYS A 165 27.54 12.18 -6.88
N TYR A 166 26.73 13.16 -7.28
CA TYR A 166 27.13 14.58 -7.36
C TYR A 166 26.44 15.47 -6.33
N LEU A 167 25.45 14.96 -5.60
CA LEU A 167 24.77 15.73 -4.56
C LEU A 167 25.26 15.21 -3.23
N ASP A 168 25.60 16.13 -2.32
CA ASP A 168 26.09 15.77 -0.99
C ASP A 168 24.91 15.29 -0.12
N SER A 169 24.40 14.10 -0.44
CA SER A 169 23.24 13.49 0.20
C SER A 169 23.70 12.64 1.40
N ASN A 170 24.19 13.27 2.47
CA ASN A 170 24.63 12.59 3.70
C ASN A 170 23.48 11.98 4.53
N SER A 171 22.37 11.63 3.89
CA SER A 171 21.17 11.12 4.54
C SER A 171 20.29 10.27 3.62
N ALA A 172 20.86 9.67 2.58
CA ALA A 172 20.11 8.73 1.75
C ALA A 172 19.90 7.42 2.52
N LEU A 173 18.81 6.70 2.21
CA LEU A 173 18.51 5.45 2.91
C LEU A 173 19.58 4.38 2.70
N TYR A 174 20.13 4.31 1.49
CA TYR A 174 21.23 3.40 1.12
C TYR A 174 22.48 3.57 1.99
N ASP A 175 22.70 4.74 2.59
CA ASP A 175 23.82 4.97 3.52
C ASP A 175 23.65 4.20 4.84
N PHE A 176 22.41 3.83 5.20
CA PHE A 176 22.06 3.17 6.46
C PHE A 176 21.68 1.69 6.31
N VAL A 177 21.40 1.25 5.08
CA VAL A 177 20.99 -0.13 4.77
C VAL A 177 21.77 -0.60 3.55
N LYS A 178 22.53 -1.67 3.72
CA LYS A 178 23.18 -2.32 2.59
C LYS A 178 22.11 -3.07 1.80
N SER A 179 21.85 -2.65 0.55
CA SER A 179 20.88 -3.30 -0.36
C SER A 179 19.44 -3.39 0.19
N PRO A 180 18.77 -2.25 0.47
CA PRO A 180 17.39 -2.26 0.96
C PRO A 180 16.46 -2.86 -0.10
N LYS A 181 15.52 -3.71 0.33
CA LYS A 181 14.45 -4.21 -0.55
C LYS A 181 13.43 -3.11 -0.78
N TYR A 182 12.98 -2.95 -2.01
CA TYR A 182 11.94 -1.99 -2.34
C TYR A 182 11.07 -2.45 -3.50
N PHE A 183 9.91 -1.81 -3.66
CA PHE A 183 9.13 -1.83 -4.90
C PHE A 183 8.59 -0.42 -5.20
N PRO A 184 8.65 0.04 -6.46
CA PRO A 184 8.04 1.30 -6.86
C PRO A 184 6.53 1.16 -7.09
N VAL A 185 5.76 2.15 -6.65
CA VAL A 185 4.33 2.27 -6.91
C VAL A 185 4.11 3.46 -7.83
N LYS A 186 3.76 3.16 -9.09
CA LYS A 186 3.55 4.18 -10.12
C LYS A 186 2.40 5.11 -9.73
N ASN A 187 2.62 6.41 -9.84
CA ASN A 187 1.58 7.42 -9.77
C ASN A 187 0.72 7.36 -11.03
N ASP A 188 -0.60 7.23 -10.86
CA ASP A 188 -1.52 7.23 -11.99
C ASP A 188 -2.88 7.79 -11.58
N LYS A 189 -3.54 8.51 -12.50
CA LYS A 189 -4.88 9.07 -12.28
C LYS A 189 -5.90 7.99 -11.92
N ILE A 190 -5.71 6.75 -12.37
CA ILE A 190 -6.65 5.65 -12.10
C ILE A 190 -6.74 5.34 -10.60
N ILE A 191 -5.64 5.55 -9.85
CA ILE A 191 -5.63 5.43 -8.40
C ILE A 191 -6.59 6.45 -7.79
N THR A 192 -6.49 7.72 -8.21
CA THR A 192 -7.40 8.78 -7.74
C THR A 192 -8.85 8.46 -8.11
N MET A 193 -9.12 8.03 -9.35
CA MET A 193 -10.47 7.65 -9.78
C MET A 193 -11.03 6.50 -8.96
N SER A 194 -10.22 5.48 -8.66
CA SER A 194 -10.62 4.34 -7.83
C SER A 194 -11.07 4.75 -6.43
N ARG A 195 -10.36 5.70 -5.81
CA ARG A 195 -10.73 6.25 -4.50
C ARG A 195 -12.11 6.92 -4.53
N TYR A 196 -12.40 7.74 -5.55
CA TYR A 196 -13.72 8.35 -5.73
C TYR A 196 -14.83 7.32 -5.99
N LEU A 197 -14.51 6.21 -6.65
CA LEU A 197 -15.45 5.11 -6.86
C LEU A 197 -15.61 4.20 -5.63
N GLY A 198 -14.79 4.40 -4.59
CA GLY A 198 -14.82 3.59 -3.38
C GLY A 198 -14.30 2.16 -3.58
N SER A 199 -13.44 1.92 -4.57
CA SER A 199 -12.90 0.59 -4.91
C SER A 199 -11.40 0.67 -5.20
N THR A 200 -10.74 -0.48 -5.31
CA THR A 200 -9.32 -0.56 -5.71
C THR A 200 -9.17 -0.61 -7.23
N VAL A 201 -8.01 -0.22 -7.75
CA VAL A 201 -7.71 -0.33 -9.20
C VAL A 201 -7.79 -1.78 -9.65
N TRP A 202 -7.39 -2.72 -8.81
CA TRP A 202 -7.50 -4.15 -9.09
C TRP A 202 -8.97 -4.58 -9.29
N GLU A 203 -9.86 -4.25 -8.35
CA GLU A 203 -11.29 -4.57 -8.49
C GLU A 203 -11.91 -3.94 -9.74
N MET A 204 -11.51 -2.71 -10.08
CA MET A 204 -11.98 -2.06 -11.31
C MET A 204 -11.54 -2.81 -12.57
N ALA A 205 -10.31 -3.33 -12.61
CA ALA A 205 -9.78 -4.10 -13.73
C ALA A 205 -10.48 -5.45 -13.89
N TYR A 206 -10.81 -6.11 -12.78
CA TYR A 206 -11.46 -7.43 -12.73
C TYR A 206 -12.99 -7.37 -12.60
N ASN A 207 -13.60 -6.19 -12.73
CA ASN A 207 -15.04 -6.06 -12.84
C ASN A 207 -15.52 -6.73 -14.14
N ASN A 208 -16.42 -7.71 -14.04
CA ASN A 208 -16.94 -8.46 -15.19
C ASN A 208 -18.04 -7.73 -15.99
N THR A 209 -18.36 -6.49 -15.62
CA THR A 209 -19.35 -5.69 -16.37
C THR A 209 -18.81 -5.32 -17.74
N ASP A 210 -19.54 -5.72 -18.80
CA ASP A 210 -19.29 -5.22 -20.15
C ASP A 210 -19.95 -3.85 -20.35
N PHE A 211 -19.17 -2.81 -20.04
CA PHE A 211 -19.60 -1.43 -20.26
C PHE A 211 -19.73 -1.06 -21.74
N GLY A 212 -19.08 -1.79 -22.66
CA GLY A 212 -19.22 -1.56 -24.10
C GLY A 212 -20.62 -1.93 -24.58
N THR A 213 -21.08 -3.12 -24.23
CA THR A 213 -22.44 -3.59 -24.54
C THR A 213 -23.49 -2.67 -23.90
N LYS A 214 -23.32 -2.28 -22.63
CA LYS A 214 -24.23 -1.34 -21.96
C LYS A 214 -24.28 0.03 -22.64
N ALA A 215 -23.15 0.53 -23.14
CA ALA A 215 -23.11 1.80 -23.86
C ALA A 215 -23.88 1.74 -25.19
N VAL A 216 -23.75 0.64 -25.94
CA VAL A 216 -24.48 0.43 -27.20
C VAL A 216 -25.98 0.35 -26.94
N GLN A 217 -26.41 -0.45 -25.95
CA GLN A 217 -27.82 -0.59 -25.58
C GLN A 217 -28.44 0.75 -25.15
N ALA A 218 -27.74 1.53 -24.31
CA ALA A 218 -28.22 2.85 -23.90
C ALA A 218 -28.38 3.80 -25.10
N LYS A 219 -27.43 3.77 -26.05
CA LYS A 219 -27.51 4.56 -27.28
C LYS A 219 -28.72 4.16 -28.14
N GLU A 220 -28.98 2.86 -28.30
CA GLU A 220 -30.11 2.34 -29.08
C GLU A 220 -31.46 2.74 -28.48
N LEU A 221 -31.53 2.86 -27.16
CA LEU A 221 -32.70 3.36 -26.43
C LEU A 221 -32.83 4.90 -26.45
N GLY A 222 -31.90 5.61 -27.08
CA GLY A 222 -31.88 7.08 -27.10
C GLY A 222 -31.39 7.73 -25.80
N ASP A 223 -30.94 6.95 -24.80
CA ASP A 223 -30.36 7.44 -23.55
C ASP A 223 -28.86 7.77 -23.74
N VAL A 224 -28.62 8.96 -24.30
CA VAL A 224 -27.28 9.47 -24.60
C VAL A 224 -26.44 9.68 -23.33
N GLU A 225 -27.07 10.04 -22.21
CA GLU A 225 -26.37 10.28 -20.94
C GLU A 225 -25.79 8.98 -20.39
N SER A 226 -26.61 7.93 -20.30
CA SER A 226 -26.13 6.60 -19.89
C SER A 226 -25.09 6.04 -20.85
N ALA A 227 -25.24 6.23 -22.17
CA ALA A 227 -24.25 5.79 -23.14
C ALA A 227 -22.87 6.42 -22.88
N ARG A 228 -22.82 7.74 -22.63
CA ARG A 228 -21.57 8.45 -22.28
C ARG A 228 -20.97 7.97 -20.96
N LYS A 229 -21.82 7.77 -19.95
CA LYS A 229 -21.43 7.22 -18.64
C LYS A 229 -20.77 5.84 -18.79
N TYR A 230 -21.38 4.93 -19.54
CA TYR A 230 -20.82 3.60 -19.75
C TYR A 230 -19.53 3.64 -20.58
N LEU A 231 -19.42 4.52 -21.57
CA LEU A 231 -18.18 4.71 -22.31
C LEU A 231 -17.03 5.18 -21.40
N PHE A 232 -17.32 6.08 -20.47
CA PHE A 232 -16.35 6.51 -19.44
C PHE A 232 -15.91 5.34 -18.55
N PHE A 233 -16.84 4.53 -18.05
CA PHE A 233 -16.50 3.35 -17.24
C PHE A 233 -15.71 2.30 -18.03
N ARG A 234 -16.00 2.11 -19.32
CA ARG A 234 -15.21 1.23 -20.20
C ARG A 234 -13.76 1.70 -20.28
N ARG A 235 -13.54 3.00 -20.51
CA ARG A 235 -12.18 3.57 -20.58
C ARG A 235 -11.42 3.36 -19.28
N ILE A 236 -12.06 3.64 -18.15
CA ILE A 236 -11.50 3.45 -16.81
C ILE A 236 -11.12 1.99 -16.57
N GLN A 237 -11.99 1.04 -16.96
CA GLN A 237 -11.71 -0.39 -16.82
C GLN A 237 -10.49 -0.81 -17.66
N THR A 238 -10.34 -0.28 -18.87
CA THR A 238 -9.14 -0.49 -19.69
C THR A 238 -7.88 0.07 -19.02
N GLU A 239 -7.92 1.34 -18.58
CA GLU A 239 -6.78 1.97 -17.90
C GLU A 239 -6.40 1.25 -16.59
N ALA A 240 -7.39 0.72 -15.86
CA ALA A 240 -7.16 -0.11 -14.68
C ALA A 240 -6.47 -1.45 -15.01
N LYS A 241 -6.87 -2.10 -16.10
CA LYS A 241 -6.20 -3.33 -16.59
C LYS A 241 -4.75 -3.05 -16.96
N ASP A 242 -4.48 -1.95 -17.66
CA ASP A 242 -3.13 -1.55 -18.01
C ASP A 242 -2.27 -1.29 -16.76
N TYR A 243 -2.83 -0.62 -15.74
CA TYR A 243 -2.14 -0.42 -14.46
C TYR A 243 -1.86 -1.73 -13.72
N VAL A 244 -2.81 -2.68 -13.71
CA VAL A 244 -2.60 -4.00 -13.13
C VAL A 244 -1.45 -4.73 -13.85
N LEU A 245 -1.46 -4.75 -15.18
CA LEU A 245 -0.46 -5.45 -15.99
C LEU A 245 0.93 -4.81 -15.86
N GLY A 246 1.01 -3.48 -16.00
CA GLY A 246 2.27 -2.75 -16.04
C GLY A 246 2.85 -2.36 -14.68
N THR A 247 2.07 -2.42 -13.60
CA THR A 247 2.52 -2.03 -12.26
C THR A 247 2.24 -3.10 -11.21
N LEU A 248 0.98 -3.44 -10.94
CA LEU A 248 0.65 -4.32 -9.81
C LEU A 248 1.21 -5.73 -9.96
N ASN A 249 1.15 -6.34 -11.15
CA ASN A 249 1.66 -7.68 -11.37
C ASN A 249 3.18 -7.79 -11.13
N ARG A 250 3.94 -6.76 -11.48
CA ARG A 250 5.39 -6.70 -11.20
C ARG A 250 5.64 -6.64 -9.69
N ILE A 251 4.91 -5.79 -8.98
CA ILE A 251 5.00 -5.70 -7.52
C ILE A 251 4.58 -7.03 -6.88
N PHE A 252 3.52 -7.68 -7.36
CA PHE A 252 3.06 -8.96 -6.82
C PHE A 252 4.10 -10.06 -7.00
N HIS A 253 4.83 -10.06 -8.12
CA HIS A 253 5.96 -10.98 -8.32
C HIS A 253 7.10 -10.73 -7.30
N ASP A 254 7.35 -9.48 -6.92
CA ASP A 254 8.34 -9.16 -5.87
C ASP A 254 7.85 -9.59 -4.49
N LEU A 255 6.56 -9.38 -4.21
CA LEU A 255 5.92 -9.81 -2.96
C LEU A 255 5.87 -11.34 -2.83
N ASP A 256 5.68 -12.08 -3.92
CA ASP A 256 5.72 -13.56 -3.95
C ASP A 256 7.04 -14.13 -3.44
N ARG A 257 8.14 -13.40 -3.65
CA ARG A 257 9.48 -13.80 -3.22
C ARG A 257 9.77 -13.39 -1.77
N TRP A 258 8.93 -12.56 -1.17
CA TRP A 258 9.16 -11.95 0.15
C TRP A 258 8.17 -12.41 1.22
N ILE A 259 6.91 -12.61 0.84
CA ILE A 259 5.82 -13.03 1.71
C ILE A 259 5.58 -14.52 1.46
N GLU A 260 5.79 -15.31 2.50
CA GLU A 260 5.52 -16.74 2.48
C GLU A 260 4.09 -16.97 2.98
N ILE A 261 3.23 -17.56 2.14
CA ILE A 261 1.85 -17.90 2.49
C ILE A 261 1.78 -19.41 2.66
N LYS A 262 1.49 -19.84 3.88
CA LYS A 262 1.25 -21.24 4.26
C LYS A 262 -0.09 -21.68 3.65
N LYS A 263 -0.07 -22.81 2.95
CA LYS A 263 -1.26 -23.45 2.38
C LYS A 263 -1.96 -24.34 3.40
#